data_AF-A0A8B6F828-F1
#
_entry.id   AF-A0A8B6F828-F1
#
_cell.length_a   1.000
_cell.length_b   1.000
_cell.length_c   1.000
_cell.angle_alpha   90.00
_cell.angle_beta   90.00
_cell.angle_gamma   90.00
#
_symmetry.space_group_name_H-M   'P 1'
#
loop_
_entity.id
_entity.type
_entity.pdbx_description
1 polymer ?
#
loop_
_entity_poly.entity_id
_entity_poly.type
_entity_poly.pdbx_seq_one_letter_code
_entity_poly.pdbx_strand_id
1 'polypeptide(L)'
;MKDATNSKDVCELFVEGSHHRNLSVACIMQNAFSKGKENRTMSINSQYIVLFKNPRDQVTPAVFARQMYPNNSKRFMNKYIEGVKRPYGYLFIDLKQNTLEEERLKIDIFNEQNQKVDSSDVMIGGGMAQYKNDEGKNIDQFEVRRTREQSLLGDYSELFETKEEKNAFM
;
A
#
# COMPACT_ATOMS: atom_id res chain seq x y z
N MET A 1 -1.13 -19.42 -10.48
CA MET A 1 -1.69 -18.14 -10.94
C MET A 1 -2.48 -18.22 -12.25
N LYS A 2 -2.25 -19.22 -13.11
CA LYS A 2 -3.02 -19.41 -14.35
C LYS A 2 -4.54 -19.48 -14.12
N ASP A 3 -4.97 -20.09 -13.02
CA ASP A 3 -6.41 -20.25 -12.74
C ASP A 3 -7.03 -18.93 -12.25
N ALA A 4 -6.32 -18.19 -11.39
CA ALA A 4 -6.76 -16.87 -10.92
C ALA A 4 -6.85 -15.84 -12.05
N THR A 5 -5.86 -15.79 -12.95
CA THR A 5 -5.84 -14.80 -14.05
C THR A 5 -6.78 -15.13 -15.21
N ASN A 6 -7.45 -16.28 -15.16
CA ASN A 6 -8.51 -16.68 -16.10
C ASN A 6 -9.89 -16.79 -15.42
N SER A 7 -9.97 -16.58 -14.10
CA SER A 7 -11.22 -16.59 -13.35
C SER A 7 -11.90 -15.22 -13.42
N LYS A 8 -13.15 -15.21 -13.88
CA LYS A 8 -13.99 -14.01 -13.87
C LYS A 8 -14.35 -13.59 -12.45
N ASP A 9 -14.67 -14.54 -11.59
CA ASP A 9 -15.04 -14.29 -10.19
C ASP A 9 -13.92 -13.55 -9.44
N VAL A 10 -12.65 -13.95 -9.68
CA VAL A 10 -11.49 -13.24 -9.12
C VAL A 10 -11.37 -11.84 -9.71
N CYS A 11 -11.60 -11.66 -11.02
CA CYS A 11 -11.58 -10.35 -11.67
C CYS A 11 -12.66 -9.41 -11.10
N GLU A 12 -13.87 -9.92 -10.88
CA GLU A 12 -14.99 -9.16 -10.31
C GLU A 12 -14.68 -8.62 -8.92
N LEU A 13 -13.89 -9.33 -8.11
CA LEU A 13 -13.40 -8.81 -6.83
C LEU A 13 -12.52 -7.56 -6.98
N PHE A 14 -11.74 -7.45 -8.06
CA PHE A 14 -10.90 -6.27 -8.33
C PHE A 14 -11.68 -5.10 -8.90
N VAL A 15 -12.77 -5.35 -9.64
CA VAL A 15 -13.53 -4.32 -10.36
C VAL A 15 -14.70 -3.77 -9.55
N GLU A 16 -15.57 -4.65 -9.04
CA GLU A 16 -16.81 -4.24 -8.36
C GLU A 16 -16.81 -4.63 -6.88
N GLY A 17 -16.29 -5.82 -6.56
CA GLY A 17 -16.33 -6.38 -5.22
C GLY A 17 -15.60 -5.53 -4.19
N SER A 18 -14.41 -5.04 -4.52
CA SER A 18 -13.60 -4.20 -3.63
C SER A 18 -14.29 -2.88 -3.27
N HIS A 19 -14.89 -2.21 -4.26
CA HIS A 19 -15.52 -0.89 -4.10
C HIS A 19 -16.90 -0.94 -3.46
N HIS A 20 -17.71 -1.95 -3.79
CA HIS A 20 -19.11 -2.02 -3.32
C HIS A 20 -19.28 -2.76 -2.00
N ARG A 21 -18.34 -3.63 -1.62
CA ARG A 21 -18.45 -4.47 -0.42
C ARG A 21 -17.49 -4.08 0.71
N ASN A 22 -16.81 -2.94 0.59
CA ASN A 22 -15.76 -2.50 1.51
C ASN A 22 -14.69 -3.59 1.75
N LEU A 23 -14.30 -4.27 0.66
CA LEU A 23 -13.34 -5.37 0.70
C LEU A 23 -11.98 -4.91 0.19
N SER A 24 -10.92 -5.26 0.92
CA SER A 24 -9.55 -5.11 0.44
C SER A 24 -9.09 -6.40 -0.22
N VAL A 25 -8.59 -6.31 -1.45
CA VAL A 25 -8.12 -7.48 -2.21
C VAL A 25 -6.63 -7.32 -2.50
N ALA A 26 -5.84 -8.31 -2.08
CA ALA A 26 -4.40 -8.34 -2.33
C ALA A 26 -4.07 -9.51 -3.28
N CYS A 27 -3.40 -9.22 -4.39
CA CYS A 27 -2.86 -10.23 -5.30
C CYS A 27 -1.34 -10.27 -5.22
N ILE A 28 -0.78 -11.45 -4.99
CA ILE A 28 0.67 -11.66 -4.97
C ILE A 28 1.06 -12.43 -6.23
N MET A 29 1.93 -11.83 -7.03
CA MET A 29 2.27 -12.32 -8.36
C MET A 29 3.79 -12.42 -8.53
N GLN A 30 4.28 -13.54 -9.07
CA GLN A 30 5.68 -13.66 -9.48
C GLN A 30 5.97 -12.94 -10.81
N ASN A 31 4.96 -12.82 -11.68
CA ASN A 31 5.04 -12.15 -12.96
C ASN A 31 3.78 -11.32 -13.18
N ALA A 32 3.92 -10.00 -13.17
CA ALA A 32 2.82 -9.07 -13.39
C ALA A 32 2.20 -9.21 -14.79
N PHE A 33 2.98 -9.63 -15.79
CA PHE A 33 2.56 -9.82 -17.19
C PHE A 33 2.26 -11.29 -17.52
N SER A 34 1.87 -12.08 -16.52
CA SER A 34 1.46 -13.47 -16.76
C SER A 34 0.30 -13.55 -17.76
N LYS A 35 0.31 -14.58 -18.61
CA LYS A 35 -0.74 -14.81 -19.60
C LYS A 35 -2.04 -15.18 -18.88
N GLY A 36 -3.07 -14.35 -19.04
CA GLY A 36 -4.42 -14.60 -18.54
C GLY A 36 -5.35 -13.50 -19.04
N LYS A 37 -6.57 -13.88 -19.41
CA LYS A 37 -7.53 -12.97 -20.05
C LYS A 37 -7.86 -11.77 -19.16
N GLU A 38 -7.93 -12.00 -17.86
CA GLU A 38 -8.41 -11.01 -16.88
C GLU A 38 -7.28 -10.23 -16.21
N ASN A 39 -6.02 -10.66 -16.36
CA ASN A 39 -4.87 -10.04 -15.70
C ASN A 39 -4.73 -8.54 -16.03
N ARG A 40 -4.97 -8.16 -17.30
CA ARG A 40 -4.93 -6.76 -17.72
C ARG A 40 -6.01 -5.94 -17.00
N THR A 41 -7.22 -6.47 -16.88
CA THR A 41 -8.33 -5.81 -16.19
C THR A 41 -8.02 -5.63 -14.71
N MET A 42 -7.54 -6.68 -14.04
CA MET A 42 -7.12 -6.62 -12.63
C MET A 42 -6.02 -5.57 -12.41
N SER A 43 -5.01 -5.55 -13.28
CA SER A 43 -3.89 -4.61 -13.18
C SER A 43 -4.31 -3.15 -13.38
N ILE A 44 -5.25 -2.87 -14.28
CA ILE A 44 -5.73 -1.50 -14.54
C ILE A 44 -6.62 -0.99 -13.40
N ASN A 45 -7.42 -1.88 -12.78
CA ASN A 45 -8.32 -1.50 -11.67
C ASN A 45 -7.63 -1.54 -10.29
N SER A 46 -6.37 -1.97 -10.22
CA SER A 46 -5.61 -1.96 -8.97
C SER A 46 -5.31 -0.53 -8.53
N GLN A 47 -5.67 -0.20 -7.29
CA GLN A 47 -5.38 1.12 -6.69
C GLN A 47 -3.92 1.26 -6.26
N TYR A 48 -3.25 0.14 -5.98
CA TYR A 48 -1.89 0.08 -5.48
C TYR A 48 -1.11 -1.03 -6.16
N ILE A 49 0.15 -0.78 -6.46
CA ILE A 49 1.09 -1.79 -6.94
C ILE A 49 2.37 -1.71 -6.11
N VAL A 50 2.88 -2.86 -5.68
CA VAL A 50 4.16 -2.96 -4.97
C VAL A 50 5.13 -3.78 -5.80
N LEU A 51 6.19 -3.15 -6.29
CA LEU A 51 7.22 -3.79 -7.10
C LEU A 51 8.44 -4.12 -6.25
N PHE A 52 8.70 -5.42 -6.07
CA PHE A 52 9.90 -5.92 -5.42
C PHE A 52 11.07 -6.07 -6.38
N LYS A 53 12.28 -6.12 -5.83
CA LYS A 53 13.51 -6.39 -6.59
C LYS A 53 13.43 -7.76 -7.28
N ASN A 54 13.50 -7.75 -8.60
CA ASN A 54 13.75 -8.96 -9.39
C ASN A 54 15.02 -8.78 -10.24
N PRO A 55 16.19 -9.31 -9.82
CA PRO A 55 17.43 -9.16 -10.57
C PRO A 55 17.38 -9.73 -11.99
N ARG A 56 16.51 -10.73 -12.24
CA ARG A 56 16.36 -11.40 -13.53
C ARG A 56 15.41 -10.65 -14.47
N ASP A 57 14.34 -10.06 -13.94
CA ASP A 57 13.31 -9.38 -14.73
C ASP A 57 13.29 -7.88 -14.46
N GLN A 58 14.10 -7.16 -15.26
CA GLN A 58 14.11 -5.69 -15.31
C GLN A 58 13.13 -5.15 -16.36
N VAL A 59 12.51 -6.03 -17.17
CA VAL A 59 11.54 -5.61 -18.19
C VAL A 59 10.26 -5.14 -17.50
N THR A 60 9.84 -5.85 -16.45
CA THR A 60 8.63 -5.51 -15.71
C THR A 60 8.58 -4.04 -15.24
N PRO A 61 9.55 -3.53 -14.45
CA PRO A 61 9.56 -2.13 -14.03
C PRO A 61 9.70 -1.16 -15.21
N ALA A 62 10.43 -1.51 -16.28
CA ALA A 62 10.57 -0.67 -17.46
C ALA A 62 9.24 -0.51 -18.24
N VAL A 63 8.40 -1.55 -18.27
CA VAL A 63 7.07 -1.48 -18.88
C VAL A 63 6.17 -0.55 -18.08
N PHE A 64 6.14 -0.67 -16.75
CA PHE A 64 5.39 0.26 -15.89
C PHE A 64 5.88 1.70 -16.07
N ALA A 65 7.19 1.92 -16.11
CA ALA A 65 7.78 3.23 -16.34
C ALA A 65 7.29 3.88 -17.64
N ARG A 66 7.21 3.11 -18.75
CA ARG A 66 6.73 3.61 -20.04
C ARG A 66 5.22 3.83 -20.07
N GLN A 67 4.46 2.99 -19.37
CA GLN A 67 2.99 3.11 -19.32
C GLN A 67 2.55 4.30 -18.48
N MET A 68 3.17 4.51 -17.31
CA MET A 68 2.83 5.61 -16.42
C MET A 68 3.48 6.94 -16.82
N TYR A 69 4.72 6.89 -17.31
CA TYR A 69 5.53 8.06 -17.63
C TYR A 69 6.11 7.97 -19.05
N PRO A 70 5.27 8.04 -20.10
CA PRO A 70 5.71 7.85 -21.49
C PRO A 70 6.82 8.82 -21.91
N ASN A 71 6.78 10.07 -21.41
CA ASN A 71 7.76 11.10 -21.70
C ASN A 71 8.86 11.23 -20.63
N ASN A 72 8.78 10.46 -19.53
CA ASN A 72 9.71 10.58 -18.40
C ASN A 72 9.91 9.25 -17.65
N SER A 73 10.16 8.16 -18.38
CA SER A 73 10.35 6.83 -17.77
C SER A 73 11.56 6.78 -16.82
N LYS A 74 12.54 7.68 -16.99
CA LYS A 74 13.72 7.80 -16.11
C LYS A 74 13.33 8.13 -14.67
N ARG A 75 12.33 8.99 -14.44
CA ARG A 75 11.84 9.32 -13.09
C ARG A 75 11.41 8.07 -12.33
N PHE A 76 10.60 7.24 -12.98
CA PHE A 76 10.14 5.98 -12.40
C PHE A 76 11.31 5.03 -12.13
N MET A 77 12.18 4.81 -13.12
CA MET A 77 13.29 3.87 -12.98
C MET A 77 14.27 4.29 -11.88
N ASN A 78 14.55 5.59 -11.73
CA ASN A 78 15.38 6.09 -10.65
C ASN A 78 14.77 5.79 -9.27
N LYS A 79 13.47 6.05 -9.09
CA LYS A 79 12.76 5.72 -7.85
C LYS A 79 12.69 4.23 -7.58
N TYR A 80 12.49 3.41 -8.60
CA TYR A 80 12.55 1.95 -8.47
C TYR A 80 13.93 1.49 -8.00
N ILE A 81 15.00 1.92 -8.70
CA ILE A 81 16.38 1.57 -8.35
C ILE A 81 16.68 1.97 -6.91
N GLU A 82 16.29 3.19 -6.51
CA GLU A 82 16.41 3.70 -5.14
C GLU A 82 15.72 2.78 -4.12
N GLY A 83 14.44 2.46 -4.35
CA GLY A 83 13.64 1.62 -3.44
C GLY A 83 14.17 0.19 -3.30
N VAL A 84 14.81 -0.36 -4.34
CA VAL A 84 15.34 -1.73 -4.33
C VAL A 84 16.86 -1.82 -4.06
N LYS A 85 17.50 -0.72 -3.63
CA LYS A 85 18.92 -0.73 -3.25
C LYS A 85 19.17 -1.69 -2.08
N ARG A 86 18.31 -1.64 -1.06
CA ARG A 86 18.39 -2.52 0.12
C ARG A 86 17.77 -3.90 -0.14
N PRO A 87 18.25 -4.96 0.54
CA PRO A 87 17.56 -6.25 0.55
C PRO A 87 16.10 -6.08 0.96
N TYR A 88 15.18 -6.79 0.28
CA TYR A 88 13.73 -6.70 0.49
C TYR A 88 13.12 -5.30 0.22
N GLY A 89 13.88 -4.41 -0.40
CA GLY A 89 13.39 -3.12 -0.86
C GLY A 89 12.34 -3.24 -1.98
N TYR A 90 11.47 -2.24 -2.06
CA TYR A 90 10.35 -2.21 -3.00
C TYR A 90 10.04 -0.76 -3.42
N LEU A 91 9.35 -0.65 -4.56
CA LEU A 91 8.69 0.59 -4.97
C LEU A 91 7.18 0.45 -4.75
N PHE A 92 6.61 1.35 -3.97
CA PHE A 92 5.17 1.49 -3.79
C PHE A 92 4.62 2.48 -4.81
N ILE A 93 3.57 2.08 -5.51
CA ILE A 93 2.92 2.85 -6.57
C ILE A 93 1.47 3.10 -6.17
N ASP A 94 1.09 4.36 -6.04
CA ASP A 94 -0.28 4.80 -5.75
C ASP A 94 -0.97 5.26 -7.06
N LEU A 95 -1.96 4.48 -7.48
CA LEU A 95 -2.71 4.66 -8.73
C LEU A 95 -4.07 5.32 -8.51
N LYS A 96 -4.40 5.77 -7.30
CA LYS A 96 -5.67 6.47 -7.07
C LYS A 96 -5.72 7.77 -7.87
N GLN A 97 -6.93 8.14 -8.30
CA GLN A 97 -7.16 9.33 -9.12
C GLN A 97 -6.87 10.63 -8.35
N ASN A 98 -7.06 10.64 -7.03
CA ASN A 98 -6.84 11.80 -6.17
C ASN A 98 -5.41 11.93 -5.63
N THR A 99 -4.50 11.00 -5.98
CA THR A 99 -3.10 11.09 -5.57
C THR A 99 -2.34 12.05 -6.47
N LEU A 100 -1.62 13.01 -5.87
CA LEU A 100 -0.78 13.95 -6.59
C LEU A 100 0.34 13.22 -7.34
N GLU A 101 0.70 13.69 -8.53
CA GLU A 101 1.66 13.01 -9.43
C GLU A 101 3.03 12.81 -8.78
N GLU A 102 3.43 13.75 -7.93
CA GLU A 102 4.69 13.72 -7.19
C GLU A 102 4.71 12.65 -6.10
N GLU A 103 3.54 12.33 -5.55
CA GLU A 103 3.36 11.39 -4.45
C GLU A 103 3.07 9.96 -4.92
N ARG A 104 2.87 9.72 -6.22
CA ARG A 104 2.52 8.39 -6.74
C ARG A 104 3.59 7.32 -6.50
N LEU A 105 4.85 7.72 -6.44
CA LEU A 105 6.00 6.80 -6.32
C LEU A 105 6.65 6.97 -4.95
N LYS A 106 6.43 6.00 -4.06
CA LYS A 106 6.96 6.03 -2.68
C LYS A 106 7.86 4.84 -2.42
N ILE A 107 8.83 5.04 -1.54
CA ILE A 107 9.72 3.99 -1.03
C ILE A 107 9.57 3.94 0.48
N ASP A 108 9.74 2.76 1.07
CA ASP A 108 9.80 2.58 2.53
C ASP A 108 8.65 3.25 3.30
N ILE A 109 7.41 3.10 2.81
CA ILE A 109 6.21 3.74 3.38
C ILE A 109 5.90 3.33 4.83
N PHE A 110 6.45 2.20 5.29
CA PHE A 110 6.31 1.72 6.66
C PHE A 110 7.42 2.20 7.59
N ASN A 111 8.41 2.92 7.08
CA ASN A 111 9.43 3.53 7.92
C ASN A 111 8.86 4.82 8.52
N GLU A 112 8.61 4.82 9.83
CA GLU A 112 8.06 5.96 10.58
C GLU A 112 8.86 7.25 10.37
N GLN A 113 10.16 7.15 10.10
CA GLN A 113 11.02 8.31 9.83
C GLN A 113 10.69 9.02 8.51
N ASN A 114 10.15 8.29 7.52
CA ASN A 114 9.72 8.81 6.22
C ASN A 114 8.28 9.35 6.23
N GLN A 115 7.53 9.17 7.32
CA GLN A 115 6.18 9.74 7.49
C GLN A 115 6.19 11.16 8.05
N LYS A 116 7.37 11.76 8.22
CA LYS A 116 7.53 13.18 8.54
C LYS A 116 7.12 14.01 7.33
N VAL A 117 5.81 14.18 7.15
CA VAL A 117 5.25 15.21 6.29
C VAL A 117 5.73 16.53 6.85
N ASP A 118 6.43 17.28 6.00
CA ASP A 118 6.99 18.58 6.30
C ASP A 118 5.89 19.46 6.91
N SER A 119 6.08 19.90 8.15
CA SER A 119 5.09 20.68 8.91
C SER A 119 4.93 22.12 8.37
N SER A 120 5.40 22.38 7.15
CA SER A 120 5.45 23.67 6.47
C SER A 120 4.17 23.99 5.67
N ASP A 121 3.34 22.99 5.31
CA ASP A 121 2.21 23.19 4.38
C ASP A 121 0.79 23.18 5.02
N VAL A 122 0.65 23.30 6.34
CA VAL A 122 -0.65 23.55 6.99
C VAL A 122 -0.61 24.85 7.78
N MET A 123 -0.61 25.97 7.06
CA MET A 123 -0.96 27.28 7.60
C MET A 123 -2.43 27.58 7.32
N ILE A 124 -3.33 27.02 8.13
CA ILE A 124 -4.71 27.51 8.23
C ILE A 124 -4.85 28.18 9.60
N GLY A 125 -4.79 29.52 9.60
CA GLY A 125 -5.29 30.37 10.68
C GLY A 125 -4.74 30.11 12.09
N GLY A 126 -3.62 30.75 12.44
CA GLY A 126 -3.27 31.18 13.80
C GLY A 126 -3.73 30.31 14.97
N GLY A 127 -3.06 29.18 15.19
CA GLY A 127 -3.15 28.41 16.43
C GLY A 127 -2.76 26.95 16.23
N MET A 128 -1.71 26.47 16.89
CA MET A 128 -1.42 25.03 16.94
C MET A 128 -2.52 24.34 17.74
N ALA A 129 -3.27 23.43 17.11
CA ALA A 129 -4.18 22.54 17.83
C ALA A 129 -3.33 21.65 18.76
N GLN A 130 -3.36 21.95 20.06
CA GLN A 130 -2.71 21.13 21.09
C GLN A 130 -3.67 20.00 21.46
N TYR A 131 -3.33 18.77 21.09
CA TYR A 131 -4.06 17.59 21.57
C TYR A 131 -3.54 17.27 22.98
N LYS A 132 -4.42 16.90 23.90
CA LYS A 132 -4.03 16.46 25.23
C LYS A 132 -4.42 15.00 25.41
N ASN A 133 -3.55 14.22 26.04
CA ASN A 133 -3.90 12.88 26.48
C ASN A 133 -4.81 12.94 27.72
N ASP A 134 -5.29 11.78 28.18
CA ASP A 134 -6.17 11.67 29.36
C ASP A 134 -5.49 12.15 30.67
N GLU A 135 -4.16 12.27 30.67
CA GLU A 135 -3.37 12.86 31.76
C GLU A 135 -3.18 14.39 31.64
N GLY A 136 -3.78 15.01 30.61
CA GLY A 136 -3.68 16.45 30.35
C GLY A 136 -2.36 16.92 29.75
N LYS A 137 -1.45 16.02 29.37
CA LYS A 137 -0.18 16.34 28.68
C LYS A 137 -0.44 16.61 27.21
N ASN A 138 0.23 17.63 26.69
CA ASN A 138 0.21 17.92 25.25
C ASN A 138 0.88 16.78 24.48
N ILE A 139 0.15 16.22 23.54
CA ILE A 139 0.57 15.15 22.63
C ILE A 139 0.38 15.61 21.19
N ASP A 140 1.15 15.05 20.27
CA ASP A 140 0.99 15.34 18.85
C ASP A 140 -0.10 14.45 18.22
N GLN A 141 -0.52 14.81 17.01
CA GLN A 141 -1.57 14.09 16.28
C GLN A 141 -1.17 12.63 15.93
N PHE A 142 0.13 12.32 15.92
CA PHE A 142 0.64 10.96 15.69
C PHE A 142 0.46 10.08 16.93
N GLU A 143 0.73 10.61 18.11
CA GLU A 143 0.51 9.93 19.38
C GLU A 143 -0.99 9.66 19.62
N VAL A 144 -1.86 10.61 19.27
CA VAL A 144 -3.33 10.41 19.25
C VAL A 144 -3.75 9.23 18.36
N ARG A 145 -3.14 9.09 17.17
CA ARG A 145 -3.43 7.98 16.26
C ARG A 145 -2.93 6.65 16.80
N ARG A 146 -1.71 6.61 17.36
CA ARG A 146 -1.15 5.41 17.98
C ARG A 146 -2.01 4.88 19.13
N THR A 147 -2.49 5.76 20.01
CA THR A 147 -3.36 5.36 21.13
C THR A 147 -4.68 4.79 20.63
N ARG A 148 -5.28 5.37 19.57
CA ARG A 148 -6.50 4.84 18.93
C ARG A 148 -6.30 3.50 18.25
N GLU A 149 -5.17 3.30 17.56
CA GLU A 149 -4.88 2.01 16.91
C GLU A 149 -4.60 0.91 17.95
N GLN A 150 -3.89 1.24 19.04
CA GLN A 150 -3.66 0.31 20.14
C GLN A 150 -4.96 -0.05 20.88
N SER A 151 -5.87 0.90 21.11
CA SER A 151 -7.17 0.60 21.72
C SER A 151 -8.03 -0.29 20.82
N LEU A 152 -8.02 -0.06 19.50
CA LEU A 152 -8.74 -0.89 18.54
C LEU A 152 -8.18 -2.31 18.46
N LEU A 153 -6.84 -2.48 18.51
CA LEU A 153 -6.20 -3.79 18.53
C LEU A 153 -6.47 -4.58 19.82
N GLY A 154 -6.67 -3.89 20.96
CA GLY A 154 -7.09 -4.49 22.22
C GLY A 154 -8.46 -5.17 22.12
N ASP A 155 -9.44 -4.51 21.50
CA ASP A 155 -10.80 -5.06 21.31
C ASP A 155 -10.83 -6.31 20.42
N TYR A 156 -9.93 -6.42 19.43
CA TYR A 156 -9.86 -7.62 18.57
C TYR A 156 -9.19 -8.81 19.26
N SER A 157 -8.39 -8.61 20.32
CA SER A 157 -7.76 -9.72 21.04
C SER A 157 -8.78 -10.57 21.82
N GLU A 158 -9.87 -9.97 22.30
CA GLU A 158 -10.96 -10.66 22.99
C GLU A 158 -11.87 -11.46 22.04
N LEU A 159 -11.91 -11.11 20.75
CA LEU A 159 -12.72 -11.78 19.73
C LEU A 159 -12.13 -13.12 19.25
N PHE A 160 -10.85 -13.39 19.49
CA PHE A 160 -10.17 -14.63 19.08
C PHE A 160 -10.01 -15.66 20.20
N GLU A 161 -10.48 -15.40 21.43
CA GLU A 161 -10.46 -16.36 22.55
C GLU A 161 -11.69 -17.29 22.61
N THR A 162 -12.29 -17.64 21.47
CA THR A 162 -13.31 -18.71 21.41
C THR A 162 -12.72 -20.02 20.92
N LYS A 163 -12.44 -20.89 21.90
CA LYS A 163 -12.26 -22.36 21.87
C LYS A 163 -12.22 -23.03 20.48
N GLU A 164 -11.03 -23.19 19.88
CA GLU A 164 -10.72 -24.42 19.10
C GLU A 164 -9.22 -24.67 18.79
N GLU A 165 -8.30 -23.73 18.93
CA GLU A 165 -6.90 -23.96 18.51
C GLU A 165 -5.88 -24.17 19.65
N LYS A 166 -6.18 -25.09 20.60
CA LYS A 166 -5.16 -25.63 21.53
C LYS A 166 -4.66 -27.05 21.21
N ASN A 167 -5.16 -27.68 20.15
CA ASN A 167 -4.78 -29.06 19.78
C ASN A 167 -3.99 -29.21 18.47
N ALA A 168 -3.46 -28.12 17.90
CA ALA A 168 -2.65 -28.20 16.67
C ALA A 168 -1.12 -28.17 16.89
N PHE A 169 -0.66 -28.10 18.14
CA PHE A 169 0.75 -28.21 18.50
C PHE A 169 0.95 -29.10 19.74
N MET A 170 0.70 -30.40 19.55
CA MET A 170 1.37 -31.52 20.22
C MET A 170 1.59 -32.61 19.18
#